data_AF-A0A3B0UJE0-F1
#
_entry.id   AF-A0A3B0UJE0-F1
#
_cell.length_a   1.000
_cell.length_b   1.000
_cell.length_c   1.000
_cell.angle_alpha   90.00
_cell.angle_beta   90.00
_cell.angle_gamma   90.00
#
_symmetry.space_group_name_H-M   'P 1'
#
loop_
_entity.id
_entity.type
_entity.pdbx_description
1 polymer ?
#
loop_
_entity_poly.entity_id
_entity_poly.type
_entity_poly.pdbx_seq_one_letter_code
_entity_poly.pdbx_strand_id
1 'polypeptide(L)'
;MNAIQSLSVKNFTAFSEAEFEFSPGINVLIGENSTGKSHVLKLIYSLLQLSKINDERNESSKYLLKFVDIFKPDSTKLSNLRRKSTQHLQLPDSKREVNVYLSLESQEKIGFSISPSGQIDEVLALSNSLFSQDSLPPALFLPSREVLSIYPGFIAAYLTRETAFDETYYDLCVSLNANPLRKEKYESVKHLVEPLEKIFGGEDKVIKEGDHFFVDLPDAGKLEAQLVAEGYRKLASLVYLIRNGSLTTKSVLLWDEPEANLNPKLVTAVVEFLVNLANAGVQIFIATHNYLFSHEISLRSEYGLSRNIKFFSLYREAGKDGVQVESGDTLAQLANNPILEAYVAHNERETELFYAVQPEVEVE
;
A
#
# COMPACT_ATOMS: atom_id res chain seq x y z
N MET A 1 2.08 11.63 -15.68
CA MET A 1 1.83 11.74 -14.23
C MET A 1 3.17 12.08 -13.61
N ASN A 2 3.25 12.97 -12.63
CA ASN A 2 4.51 13.24 -11.94
C ASN A 2 4.79 12.08 -10.98
N ALA A 3 5.68 11.17 -11.37
CA ALA A 3 5.92 9.94 -10.62
C ALA A 3 6.77 10.22 -9.37
N ILE A 4 6.56 9.42 -8.32
CA ILE A 4 7.38 9.43 -7.12
C ILE A 4 8.70 8.73 -7.45
N GLN A 5 9.82 9.43 -7.27
CA GLN A 5 11.15 8.89 -7.54
C GLN A 5 11.81 8.29 -6.31
N SER A 6 11.68 8.92 -5.15
CA SER A 6 12.36 8.43 -3.95
C SER A 6 11.66 8.82 -2.65
N LEU A 7 12.00 8.09 -1.59
CA LEU A 7 11.64 8.39 -0.21
C LEU A 7 12.89 8.23 0.68
N SER A 8 13.20 9.27 1.43
CA SER A 8 14.21 9.27 2.50
C SER A 8 13.49 9.30 3.84
N VAL A 9 13.88 8.41 4.76
CA VAL A 9 13.26 8.27 6.08
C VAL A 9 14.35 8.19 7.14
N LYS A 10 14.27 9.04 8.16
CA LYS A 10 15.19 9.04 9.29
C LYS A 10 14.45 9.07 10.62
N ASN A 11 14.91 8.23 11.55
CA ASN A 11 14.41 8.08 12.92
C ASN A 11 12.89 7.84 13.04
N PHE A 12 12.24 7.32 12.00
CA PHE A 12 10.80 7.09 11.97
C PHE A 12 10.48 5.61 12.26
N THR A 13 9.75 5.35 13.34
CA THR A 13 9.26 4.03 13.75
C THR A 13 10.33 2.92 13.70
N ALA A 14 10.28 2.05 12.67
CA ALA A 14 11.20 0.94 12.49
C ALA A 14 12.58 1.35 11.92
N PHE A 15 12.67 2.53 11.29
CA PHE A 15 13.84 3.00 10.56
C PHE A 15 14.69 3.95 11.39
N SER A 16 15.99 3.69 11.43
CA SER A 16 17.02 4.65 11.85
C SER A 16 17.33 5.59 10.69
N GLU A 17 17.61 5.01 9.51
CA GLU A 17 17.79 5.67 8.23
C GLU A 17 17.41 4.66 7.13
N ALA A 18 16.66 5.10 6.12
CA ALA A 18 16.26 4.29 4.99
C ALA A 18 16.07 5.16 3.76
N GLU A 19 16.62 4.71 2.64
CA GLU A 19 16.49 5.35 1.33
C GLU A 19 15.82 4.37 0.36
N PHE A 20 14.84 4.87 -0.37
CA PHE A 20 14.10 4.12 -1.38
C PHE A 20 14.19 4.86 -2.71
N GLU A 21 14.61 4.18 -3.77
CA GLU A 21 14.55 4.69 -5.14
C GLU A 21 13.51 3.89 -5.91
N PHE A 22 12.37 4.47 -6.22
CA PHE A 22 11.21 3.79 -6.77
C PHE A 22 11.22 3.67 -8.29
N SER A 23 10.52 2.66 -8.77
CA SER A 23 10.13 2.50 -10.16
C SER A 23 8.87 3.33 -10.47
N PRO A 24 8.71 3.86 -11.70
CA PRO A 24 7.47 4.52 -12.11
C PRO A 24 6.28 3.56 -12.25
N GLY A 25 6.51 2.25 -12.25
CA GLY A 25 5.48 1.21 -12.32
C GLY A 25 5.16 0.63 -10.93
N ILE A 26 5.54 -0.64 -10.70
CA ILE A 26 5.20 -1.40 -9.49
C ILE A 26 6.38 -1.41 -8.52
N ASN A 27 6.12 -1.07 -7.26
CA ASN A 27 7.07 -1.07 -6.16
C ASN A 27 6.57 -2.04 -5.09
N VAL A 28 7.29 -3.14 -4.85
CA VAL A 28 6.87 -4.20 -3.92
C VAL A 28 7.77 -4.21 -2.70
N LEU A 29 7.22 -3.80 -1.56
CA LEU A 29 7.87 -3.85 -0.25
C LEU A 29 7.59 -5.22 0.38
N ILE A 30 8.65 -5.97 0.63
CA ILE A 30 8.62 -7.29 1.24
C ILE A 30 9.41 -7.31 2.55
N GLY A 31 9.07 -8.21 3.46
CA GLY A 31 9.75 -8.39 4.74
C GLY A 31 8.82 -8.91 5.81
N GLU A 32 9.37 -9.22 6.98
CA GLU A 32 8.60 -9.74 8.12
C GLU A 32 7.60 -8.72 8.69
N ASN A 33 6.73 -9.18 9.58
CA ASN A 33 5.87 -8.28 10.34
C ASN A 33 6.69 -7.28 11.14
N SER A 34 6.16 -6.07 11.31
CA SER A 34 6.81 -5.00 12.08
C SER A 34 8.16 -4.50 11.53
N THR A 35 8.41 -4.65 10.22
CA THR A 35 9.56 -4.04 9.52
C THR A 35 9.26 -2.68 8.90
N GLY A 36 8.02 -2.18 8.99
CA GLY A 36 7.66 -0.83 8.54
C GLY A 36 7.06 -0.74 7.13
N LYS A 37 6.75 -1.85 6.46
CA LYS A 37 6.12 -1.86 5.12
C LYS A 37 4.88 -0.96 5.03
N SER A 38 3.86 -1.19 5.87
CA SER A 38 2.65 -0.37 5.92
C SER A 38 2.93 1.09 6.32
N HIS A 39 4.01 1.33 7.06
CA HIS A 39 4.42 2.69 7.44
C HIS A 39 4.99 3.45 6.24
N VAL A 40 5.75 2.79 5.37
CA VAL A 40 6.23 3.39 4.11
C VAL A 40 5.05 3.80 3.23
N LEU A 41 4.06 2.91 3.05
CA LEU A 41 2.84 3.24 2.30
C LEU A 41 2.12 4.44 2.94
N LYS A 42 1.92 4.42 4.26
CA LYS A 42 1.25 5.53 4.96
C LYS A 42 2.02 6.85 4.85
N LEU A 43 3.36 6.84 4.92
CA LEU A 43 4.20 8.02 4.73
C LEU A 43 3.99 8.62 3.33
N ILE A 44 4.09 7.80 2.28
CA ILE A 44 3.86 8.22 0.90
C ILE A 44 2.45 8.81 0.76
N TYR A 45 1.44 8.09 1.26
CA TYR A 45 0.05 8.54 1.20
C TYR A 45 -0.16 9.88 1.91
N SER A 46 0.32 10.03 3.15
CA SER A 46 0.22 11.28 3.90
C SER A 46 0.83 12.45 3.13
N LEU A 47 2.01 12.27 2.54
CA LEU A 47 2.72 13.30 1.77
C LEU A 47 2.01 13.68 0.45
N LEU A 48 1.29 12.75 -0.18
CA LEU A 48 0.52 13.03 -1.39
C LEU A 48 -0.83 13.72 -1.09
N GLN A 49 -1.45 13.42 0.06
CA GLN A 49 -2.69 14.07 0.48
C GLN A 49 -2.54 15.56 0.81
N LEU A 50 -1.30 16.07 0.89
CA LEU A 50 -1.03 17.50 1.10
C LEU A 50 -1.64 18.38 0.00
N SER A 51 -1.76 17.86 -1.22
CA SER A 51 -2.39 18.53 -2.37
C SER A 51 -3.85 18.98 -2.15
N LYS A 52 -4.59 18.35 -1.23
CA LYS A 52 -6.02 18.62 -1.03
C LYS A 52 -6.31 19.72 0.01
N ILE A 53 -5.27 20.25 0.66
CA ILE A 53 -5.42 21.21 1.75
C ILE A 53 -5.54 22.63 1.15
N ASN A 54 -6.79 23.10 1.02
CA ASN A 54 -7.16 24.34 0.32
C ASN A 54 -7.03 25.65 1.14
N ASP A 55 -6.17 25.70 2.18
CA ASP A 55 -6.25 26.78 3.17
C ASP A 55 -4.87 27.30 3.60
N GLU A 56 -4.49 28.42 3.00
CA GLU A 56 -3.19 29.09 3.13
C GLU A 56 -2.85 29.56 4.56
N ARG A 57 -3.81 29.55 5.50
CA ARG A 57 -3.66 30.20 6.80
C ARG A 57 -3.11 29.33 7.93
N ASN A 58 -2.98 28.01 7.75
CA ASN A 58 -2.52 27.10 8.83
C ASN A 58 -2.07 25.73 8.31
N GLU A 59 -1.13 25.69 7.36
CA GLU A 59 -0.70 24.43 6.75
C GLU A 59 -0.07 23.45 7.76
N SER A 60 0.85 23.91 8.61
CA SER A 60 1.54 23.08 9.65
C SER A 60 0.58 22.33 10.57
N SER A 61 -0.50 22.96 10.99
CA SER A 61 -1.51 22.36 11.87
C SER A 61 -2.36 21.30 11.16
N LYS A 62 -2.58 21.42 9.85
CA LYS A 62 -3.36 20.44 9.07
C LYS A 62 -2.53 19.23 8.66
N TYR A 63 -1.25 19.44 8.38
CA TYR A 63 -0.28 18.36 8.21
C TYR A 63 -0.23 17.48 9.45
N LEU A 64 -0.13 18.11 10.63
CA LEU A 64 -0.21 17.43 11.91
C LEU A 64 -1.47 16.58 12.03
N LEU A 65 -2.64 17.14 11.71
CA LEU A 65 -3.92 16.42 11.79
C LEU A 65 -3.96 15.20 10.87
N LYS A 66 -3.55 15.33 9.60
CA LYS A 66 -3.55 14.19 8.65
C LYS A 66 -2.59 13.07 9.10
N PHE A 67 -1.39 13.41 9.55
CA PHE A 67 -0.46 12.40 10.09
C PHE A 67 -1.00 11.74 11.36
N VAL A 68 -1.59 12.53 12.26
CA VAL A 68 -2.25 12.01 13.47
C VAL A 68 -3.43 11.10 13.09
N ASP A 69 -4.21 11.44 12.09
CA ASP A 69 -5.37 10.65 11.70
C ASP A 69 -5.01 9.38 10.90
N ILE A 70 -3.94 9.40 10.10
CA ILE A 70 -3.45 8.22 9.36
C ILE A 70 -2.66 7.25 10.26
N PHE A 71 -1.84 7.76 11.17
CA PHE A 71 -1.02 6.92 12.04
C PHE A 71 -1.67 6.65 13.40
N LYS A 72 -2.69 7.44 13.79
CA LYS A 72 -3.37 7.39 15.10
C LYS A 72 -2.41 7.20 16.29
N PRO A 73 -1.31 7.98 16.40
CA PRO A 73 -0.55 7.98 17.64
C PRO A 73 -1.44 8.50 18.78
N ASP A 74 -1.17 8.06 20.01
CA ASP A 74 -1.82 8.63 21.20
C ASP A 74 -1.75 10.16 21.13
N SER A 75 -2.92 10.83 21.16
CA SER A 75 -3.22 12.15 20.56
C SER A 75 -2.40 13.32 21.10
N THR A 76 -1.60 13.06 22.13
CA THR A 76 -0.74 14.04 22.78
C THR A 76 0.76 13.86 22.46
N LYS A 77 1.16 12.83 21.69
CA LYS A 77 2.58 12.48 21.50
C LYS A 77 2.91 11.94 20.10
N LEU A 78 3.11 12.84 19.13
CA LEU A 78 3.79 12.50 17.87
C LEU A 78 5.17 11.87 18.09
N SER A 79 5.81 12.14 19.23
CA SER A 79 7.05 11.48 19.63
C SER A 79 6.94 9.95 19.70
N ASN A 80 5.73 9.38 19.67
CA ASN A 80 5.51 7.95 19.51
C ASN A 80 5.84 7.41 18.10
N LEU A 81 5.79 8.26 17.07
CA LEU A 81 6.19 7.91 15.70
C LEU A 81 7.70 7.91 15.52
N ARG A 82 8.44 8.40 16.51
CA ARG A 82 9.90 8.33 16.55
C ARG A 82 10.35 6.91 16.84
N ARG A 83 11.53 6.56 16.32
CA ARG A 83 12.27 5.37 16.73
C ARG A 83 12.52 5.37 18.24
N LYS A 84 12.30 4.20 18.88
CA LYS A 84 12.42 4.00 20.34
C LYS A 84 13.50 2.97 20.74
N SER A 85 14.47 2.66 19.88
CA SER A 85 15.50 1.69 20.24
C SER A 85 16.39 2.18 21.38
N THR A 86 16.95 1.26 22.18
CA THR A 86 17.84 1.58 23.30
C THR A 86 19.08 2.36 22.87
N GLN A 87 19.60 2.11 21.66
CA GLN A 87 20.69 2.88 21.07
C GLN A 87 20.23 4.28 20.64
N HIS A 88 19.05 4.38 20.01
CA HIS A 88 18.48 5.68 19.63
C HIS A 88 18.18 6.57 20.86
N LEU A 89 17.72 5.99 21.96
CA LEU A 89 17.50 6.69 23.23
C LEU A 89 18.79 7.12 23.95
N GLN A 90 19.97 6.78 23.43
CA GLN A 90 21.27 7.30 23.91
C GLN A 90 21.81 8.43 23.03
N LEU A 91 21.22 8.69 21.85
CA LEU A 91 21.62 9.80 20.99
C LEU A 91 21.36 11.15 21.68
N PRO A 92 22.14 12.20 21.42
CA PRO A 92 21.78 13.56 21.83
C PRO A 92 20.41 13.95 21.26
N ASP A 93 19.63 14.77 21.97
CA ASP A 93 18.29 15.16 21.50
C ASP A 93 18.33 15.79 20.10
N SER A 94 19.36 16.58 19.78
CA SER A 94 19.55 17.16 18.43
C SER A 94 19.70 16.12 17.30
N LYS A 95 19.94 14.84 17.61
CA LYS A 95 20.04 13.74 16.64
C LYS A 95 18.81 12.83 16.60
N ARG A 96 17.78 13.14 17.39
CA ARG A 96 16.53 12.37 17.51
C ARG A 96 15.37 12.95 16.69
N GLU A 97 15.64 13.92 15.85
CA GLU A 97 14.66 14.48 14.93
C GLU A 97 14.25 13.42 13.90
N VAL A 98 12.95 13.33 13.66
CA VAL A 98 12.38 12.55 12.56
C VAL A 98 12.48 13.40 11.31
N ASN A 99 12.98 12.84 10.21
CA ASN A 99 13.00 13.51 8.92
C ASN A 99 12.43 12.57 7.86
N VAL A 100 11.50 13.05 7.05
CA VAL A 100 10.93 12.28 5.94
C VAL A 100 10.83 13.17 4.71
N TYR A 101 11.38 12.72 3.58
CA TYR A 101 11.36 13.45 2.32
C TYR A 101 10.99 12.54 1.16
N LEU A 102 10.03 12.98 0.36
CA LEU A 102 9.61 12.34 -0.89
C LEU A 102 10.00 13.24 -2.05
N SER A 103 10.66 12.67 -3.06
CA SER A 103 11.06 13.39 -4.28
C SER A 103 10.24 12.93 -5.47
N LEU A 104 9.85 13.88 -6.32
CA LEU A 104 9.09 13.64 -7.55
C LEU A 104 9.98 13.77 -8.78
N GLU A 105 9.50 13.25 -9.91
CA GLU A 105 10.19 13.34 -11.20
C GLU A 105 10.41 14.78 -11.66
N SER A 106 9.50 15.70 -11.28
CA SER A 106 9.64 17.14 -11.46
C SER A 106 10.80 17.79 -10.68
N GLN A 107 11.56 17.03 -9.88
CA GLN A 107 12.56 17.51 -8.91
C GLN A 107 11.96 18.27 -7.71
N GLU A 108 10.63 18.30 -7.58
CA GLU A 108 9.96 18.81 -6.39
C GLU A 108 10.18 17.86 -5.21
N LYS A 109 10.31 18.43 -4.01
CA LYS A 109 10.50 17.68 -2.77
C LYS A 109 9.42 18.05 -1.76
N ILE A 110 8.87 17.03 -1.12
CA ILE A 110 7.85 17.17 -0.09
C ILE A 110 8.29 16.40 1.13
N GLY A 111 8.30 17.03 2.29
CA GLY A 111 8.72 16.39 3.50
C GLY A 111 8.29 17.10 4.75
N PHE A 112 8.57 16.49 5.88
CA PHE A 112 8.35 17.07 7.20
C PHE A 112 9.47 16.64 8.15
N SER A 113 9.64 17.42 9.21
CA SER A 113 10.46 17.06 10.35
C SER A 113 9.67 17.11 11.66
N ILE A 114 9.99 16.21 12.58
CA ILE A 114 9.43 16.19 13.94
C ILE A 114 10.57 16.32 14.93
N SER A 115 10.48 17.36 15.74
CA SER A 115 11.41 17.67 16.81
C SER A 115 11.48 16.56 17.86
N PRO A 116 12.54 16.55 18.69
CA PRO A 116 12.61 15.64 19.84
C PRO A 116 11.47 15.80 20.85
N SER A 117 10.87 16.99 20.95
CA SER A 117 9.71 17.27 21.82
C SER A 117 8.39 16.75 21.23
N GLY A 118 8.39 16.29 19.97
CA GLY A 118 7.20 15.83 19.26
C GLY A 118 6.41 16.96 18.59
N GLN A 119 7.02 18.14 18.45
CA GLN A 119 6.48 19.24 17.65
C GLN A 119 6.91 19.06 16.20
N ILE A 120 6.05 19.40 15.23
CA ILE A 120 6.47 19.47 13.83
C ILE A 120 7.23 20.78 13.68
N ASP A 121 8.55 20.67 13.46
CA ASP A 121 9.44 21.84 13.35
C ASP A 121 9.39 22.43 11.94
N GLU A 122 9.29 21.58 10.92
CA GLU A 122 9.32 21.99 9.53
C GLU A 122 8.36 21.14 8.69
N VAL A 123 7.60 21.78 7.79
CA VAL A 123 6.98 21.10 6.66
C VAL A 123 7.53 21.73 5.40
N LEU A 124 8.36 20.97 4.71
CA LEU A 124 8.98 21.35 3.46
C LEU A 124 8.06 20.93 2.33
N ALA A 125 7.19 21.85 1.91
CA ALA A 125 6.58 21.80 0.60
C ALA A 125 7.48 22.66 -0.32
N LEU A 126 8.56 22.08 -0.86
CA LEU A 126 9.50 22.81 -1.72
C LEU A 126 9.03 22.76 -3.18
N SER A 127 8.31 23.79 -3.61
CA SER A 127 8.35 24.25 -5.00
C SER A 127 8.62 25.76 -5.01
N ASN A 128 9.59 26.20 -5.82
CA ASN A 128 9.98 27.61 -5.99
C ASN A 128 8.86 28.50 -6.61
N SER A 129 7.65 27.98 -6.69
CA SER A 129 6.40 28.65 -7.02
C SER A 129 5.30 27.84 -6.35
N LEU A 130 4.39 28.52 -5.65
CA LEU A 130 3.10 28.02 -5.13
C LEU A 130 2.71 26.68 -5.76
N PHE A 131 2.56 25.61 -4.97
CA PHE A 131 2.03 24.33 -5.45
C PHE A 131 0.77 24.60 -6.28
N SER A 132 0.83 24.45 -7.60
CA SER A 132 -0.40 24.19 -8.33
C SER A 132 -0.85 22.82 -7.85
N GLN A 133 -1.98 22.73 -7.15
CA GLN A 133 -2.52 21.47 -6.63
C GLN A 133 -2.62 20.35 -7.69
N ASP A 134 -2.60 20.73 -8.96
CA ASP A 134 -2.53 19.85 -10.12
C ASP A 134 -1.17 19.14 -10.34
N SER A 135 -0.11 19.48 -9.60
CA SER A 135 1.23 18.88 -9.77
C SER A 135 1.41 17.54 -9.07
N LEU A 136 0.63 17.29 -8.00
CA LEU A 136 0.69 16.04 -7.25
C LEU A 136 -0.28 15.00 -7.80
N PRO A 137 0.15 13.74 -7.95
CA PRO A 137 -0.74 12.71 -8.41
C PRO A 137 -1.81 12.37 -7.36
N PRO A 138 -3.07 12.15 -7.76
CA PRO A 138 -4.09 11.65 -6.84
C PRO A 138 -3.71 10.28 -6.29
N ALA A 139 -3.73 10.12 -4.98
CA ALA A 139 -3.40 8.85 -4.31
C ALA A 139 -4.63 8.15 -3.76
N LEU A 140 -4.66 6.82 -3.90
CA LEU A 140 -5.65 5.93 -3.31
C LEU A 140 -4.95 4.92 -2.41
N PHE A 141 -5.40 4.79 -1.17
CA PHE A 141 -4.88 3.82 -0.22
C PHE A 141 -5.90 2.70 0.01
N LEU A 142 -5.48 1.45 -0.19
CA LEU A 142 -6.24 0.25 0.15
C LEU A 142 -5.61 -0.39 1.40
N PRO A 143 -6.27 -0.31 2.57
CA PRO A 143 -5.78 -0.94 3.78
C PRO A 143 -5.90 -2.48 3.69
N SER A 144 -5.24 -3.17 4.62
CA SER A 144 -5.21 -4.64 4.66
C SER A 144 -6.59 -5.27 4.81
N ARG A 145 -7.52 -4.59 5.49
CA ARG A 145 -8.92 -4.99 5.63
C ARG A 145 -9.81 -4.29 4.61
N GLU A 146 -10.78 -5.00 4.08
CA GLU A 146 -11.79 -4.43 3.19
C GLU A 146 -12.78 -3.51 3.94
N VAL A 147 -13.47 -2.64 3.20
CA VAL A 147 -14.42 -1.67 3.78
C VAL A 147 -15.87 -1.83 3.31
N LEU A 148 -16.16 -2.67 2.31
CA LEU A 148 -17.51 -2.78 1.75
C LEU A 148 -18.51 -3.32 2.77
N SER A 149 -18.09 -4.21 3.67
CA SER A 149 -18.97 -4.76 4.70
C SER A 149 -19.34 -3.75 5.80
N ILE A 150 -18.44 -2.80 6.06
CA ILE A 150 -18.63 -1.75 7.08
C ILE A 150 -19.07 -0.42 6.49
N TYR A 151 -19.11 -0.28 5.16
CA TYR A 151 -19.39 0.98 4.46
C TYR A 151 -20.70 1.67 4.90
N PRO A 152 -21.84 0.97 5.06
CA PRO A 152 -23.09 1.62 5.45
C PRO A 152 -22.95 2.39 6.77
N GLY A 153 -23.12 3.70 6.74
CA GLY A 153 -23.01 4.58 7.92
C GLY A 153 -21.58 4.87 8.41
N PHE A 154 -20.54 4.29 7.79
CA PHE A 154 -19.15 4.47 8.24
C PHE A 154 -18.69 5.92 8.22
N ILE A 155 -18.93 6.63 7.11
CA ILE A 155 -18.50 8.04 6.93
C ILE A 155 -19.07 8.92 8.05
N ALA A 156 -20.37 8.78 8.34
CA ALA A 156 -21.02 9.54 9.40
C ALA A 156 -20.49 9.14 10.80
N ALA A 157 -20.25 7.85 11.04
CA ALA A 157 -19.70 7.37 12.30
C ALA A 157 -18.28 7.88 12.54
N TYR A 158 -17.42 7.90 11.50
CA TYR A 158 -16.06 8.41 11.58
C TYR A 158 -16.03 9.91 11.92
N LEU A 159 -16.91 10.70 11.33
CA LEU A 159 -16.96 12.16 11.55
C LEU A 159 -17.56 12.56 12.91
N THR A 160 -18.43 11.71 13.49
CA THR A 160 -19.20 12.05 14.71
C THR A 160 -18.75 11.33 15.97
N ARG A 161 -17.89 10.31 15.86
CA ARG A 161 -17.43 9.50 16.99
C ARG A 161 -15.92 9.29 16.92
N GLU A 162 -15.29 9.06 18.06
CA GLU A 162 -13.93 8.52 18.10
C GLU A 162 -13.98 7.06 17.62
N THR A 163 -13.62 6.83 16.36
CA THR A 163 -13.44 5.47 15.83
C THR A 163 -11.98 5.05 15.95
N ALA A 164 -11.75 3.75 16.14
CA ALA A 164 -10.40 3.19 16.18
C ALA A 164 -9.77 3.02 14.78
N PHE A 165 -10.51 3.34 13.71
CA PHE A 165 -10.01 3.28 12.35
C PHE A 165 -9.13 4.49 12.07
N ASP A 166 -8.02 4.26 11.37
CA ASP A 166 -7.24 5.35 10.82
C ASP A 166 -7.92 5.96 9.58
N GLU A 167 -7.45 7.14 9.19
CA GLU A 167 -8.07 7.94 8.11
C GLU A 167 -8.05 7.25 6.75
N THR A 168 -7.18 6.26 6.52
CA THR A 168 -7.11 5.57 5.23
C THR A 168 -8.41 4.83 4.91
N TYR A 169 -9.08 4.29 5.94
CA TYR A 169 -10.40 3.67 5.81
C TYR A 169 -11.48 4.70 5.47
N TYR A 170 -11.42 5.88 6.09
CA TYR A 170 -12.34 6.98 5.81
C TYR A 170 -12.18 7.48 4.38
N ASP A 171 -10.96 7.77 3.95
CA ASP A 171 -10.67 8.26 2.61
C ASP A 171 -11.08 7.26 1.51
N LEU A 172 -10.91 5.96 1.77
CA LEU A 172 -11.38 4.90 0.88
C LEU A 172 -12.91 4.88 0.77
N CYS A 173 -13.63 4.97 1.89
CA CYS A 173 -15.09 5.06 1.89
C CYS A 173 -15.56 6.33 1.16
N VAL A 174 -14.90 7.47 1.34
CA VAL A 174 -15.21 8.70 0.58
C VAL A 174 -15.03 8.48 -0.93
N SER A 175 -13.96 7.80 -1.34
CA SER A 175 -13.70 7.47 -2.75
C SER A 175 -14.75 6.51 -3.34
N LEU A 176 -15.15 5.49 -2.57
CA LEU A 176 -16.25 4.59 -2.91
C LEU A 176 -17.61 5.29 -2.95
N ASN A 177 -17.73 6.50 -2.40
CA ASN A 177 -19.00 7.21 -2.42
C ASN A 177 -19.37 7.75 -3.80
N ALA A 178 -18.40 7.96 -4.69
CA ALA A 178 -18.64 8.50 -6.03
C ALA A 178 -19.51 7.55 -6.89
N ASN A 179 -20.34 8.15 -7.74
CA ASN A 179 -21.20 7.43 -8.68
C ASN A 179 -20.38 6.88 -9.87
N PRO A 180 -20.79 5.74 -10.46
CA PRO A 180 -20.17 5.20 -11.66
C PRO A 180 -20.03 6.23 -12.79
N LEU A 181 -18.93 6.11 -13.55
CA LEU A 181 -18.70 6.88 -14.76
C LEU A 181 -19.79 6.58 -15.81
N ARG A 182 -20.01 7.53 -16.72
CA ARG A 182 -20.80 7.27 -17.92
C ARG A 182 -20.10 6.22 -18.79
N LYS A 183 -20.88 5.39 -19.49
CA LYS A 183 -20.41 4.25 -20.30
C LYS A 183 -19.22 4.61 -21.19
N GLU A 184 -19.32 5.70 -21.95
CA GLU A 184 -18.27 6.19 -22.86
C GLU A 184 -16.91 6.39 -22.19
N LYS A 185 -16.88 6.91 -20.95
CA LYS A 185 -15.64 7.11 -20.20
C LYS A 185 -15.10 5.79 -19.65
N TYR A 186 -15.99 4.90 -19.22
CA TYR A 186 -15.60 3.60 -18.69
C TYR A 186 -14.97 2.68 -19.75
N GLU A 187 -15.48 2.70 -20.99
CA GLU A 187 -14.93 1.88 -22.08
C GLU A 187 -13.44 2.13 -22.32
N SER A 188 -12.93 3.34 -22.04
CA SER A 188 -11.51 3.66 -22.18
C SER A 188 -10.60 2.95 -21.17
N VAL A 189 -11.14 2.51 -20.02
CA VAL A 189 -10.40 1.85 -18.92
C VAL A 189 -10.85 0.42 -18.66
N LYS A 190 -11.85 -0.08 -19.39
CA LYS A 190 -12.44 -1.41 -19.24
C LYS A 190 -11.43 -2.56 -19.30
N HIS A 191 -10.52 -2.52 -20.27
CA HIS A 191 -9.46 -3.52 -20.43
C HIS A 191 -8.54 -3.63 -19.20
N LEU A 192 -8.45 -2.59 -18.37
CA LEU A 192 -7.64 -2.60 -17.16
C LEU A 192 -8.26 -3.46 -16.06
N VAL A 193 -9.59 -3.47 -15.95
CA VAL A 193 -10.34 -4.11 -14.86
C VAL A 193 -10.90 -5.49 -15.25
N GLU A 194 -10.90 -5.81 -16.55
CA GLU A 194 -11.37 -7.08 -17.11
C GLU A 194 -10.86 -8.35 -16.37
N PRO A 195 -9.57 -8.45 -15.94
CA PRO A 195 -9.10 -9.62 -15.18
C PRO A 195 -9.87 -9.83 -13.87
N LEU A 196 -10.28 -8.75 -13.20
CA LEU A 196 -11.07 -8.81 -11.98
C LEU A 196 -12.55 -9.04 -12.26
N GLU A 197 -13.12 -8.41 -13.29
CA GLU A 197 -14.52 -8.61 -13.68
C GLU A 197 -14.82 -10.07 -14.06
N LYS A 198 -13.87 -10.75 -14.72
CA LYS A 198 -13.98 -12.19 -15.03
C LYS A 198 -14.16 -13.06 -13.79
N ILE A 199 -13.59 -12.68 -12.65
CA ILE A 199 -13.75 -13.40 -11.37
C ILE A 199 -15.22 -13.40 -10.92
N PHE A 200 -15.95 -12.33 -11.22
CA PHE A 200 -17.37 -12.17 -10.91
C PHE A 200 -18.31 -12.66 -12.03
N GLY A 201 -17.77 -13.18 -13.13
CA GLY A 201 -18.56 -13.61 -14.29
C GLY A 201 -18.95 -12.49 -15.25
N GLY A 202 -18.23 -11.36 -15.24
CA GLY A 202 -18.35 -10.30 -16.25
C GLY A 202 -18.50 -8.89 -15.66
N GLU A 203 -18.97 -7.98 -16.50
CA GLU A 203 -19.17 -6.56 -16.17
C GLU A 203 -20.39 -6.34 -15.26
N ASP A 204 -20.41 -5.16 -14.62
CA ASP A 204 -21.55 -4.65 -13.83
C ASP A 204 -21.97 -5.54 -12.65
N LYS A 205 -21.07 -6.40 -12.17
CA LYS A 205 -21.30 -7.33 -11.05
C LYS A 205 -21.13 -6.72 -9.67
N VAL A 206 -20.55 -5.51 -9.58
CA VAL A 206 -20.43 -4.75 -8.34
C VAL A 206 -21.39 -3.57 -8.39
N ILE A 207 -22.38 -3.59 -7.51
CA ILE A 207 -23.54 -2.70 -7.54
C ILE A 207 -23.59 -1.91 -6.23
N LYS A 208 -23.84 -0.61 -6.32
CA LYS A 208 -24.11 0.24 -5.16
C LYS A 208 -25.55 0.75 -5.23
N GLU A 209 -26.33 0.46 -4.19
CA GLU A 209 -27.71 0.93 -4.04
C GLU A 209 -27.83 1.71 -2.72
N GLY A 210 -27.94 3.04 -2.82
CA GLY A 210 -27.83 3.92 -1.66
C GLY A 210 -26.47 3.73 -0.98
N ASP A 211 -26.50 3.41 0.31
CA ASP A 211 -25.29 3.15 1.11
C ASP A 211 -24.92 1.66 1.22
N HIS A 212 -25.48 0.79 0.38
CA HIS A 212 -25.20 -0.63 0.41
C HIS A 212 -24.50 -1.09 -0.87
N PHE A 213 -23.48 -1.92 -0.69
CA PHE A 213 -22.80 -2.60 -1.79
C PHE A 213 -23.32 -4.02 -1.92
N PHE A 214 -23.46 -4.45 -3.16
CA PHE A 214 -23.84 -5.81 -3.54
C PHE A 214 -22.84 -6.35 -4.56
N VAL A 215 -22.62 -7.67 -4.49
CA VAL A 215 -21.79 -8.39 -5.45
C VAL A 215 -22.64 -9.52 -6.04
N ASP A 216 -22.76 -9.53 -7.37
CA ASP A 216 -23.41 -10.61 -8.11
C ASP A 216 -22.36 -11.69 -8.44
N LEU A 217 -22.46 -12.83 -7.77
CA LEU A 217 -21.56 -13.97 -7.92
C LEU A 217 -22.17 -15.01 -8.86
N PRO A 218 -21.37 -15.68 -9.72
CA PRO A 218 -21.88 -16.62 -10.73
C PRO A 218 -22.82 -17.71 -10.17
N ASP A 219 -22.50 -18.26 -9.00
CA ASP A 219 -23.23 -19.40 -8.41
C ASP A 219 -24.23 -18.98 -7.31
N ALA A 220 -24.13 -17.76 -6.78
CA ALA A 220 -24.89 -17.32 -5.62
C ALA A 220 -25.82 -16.11 -5.90
N GLY A 221 -25.72 -15.52 -7.10
CA GLY A 221 -26.47 -14.34 -7.48
C GLY A 221 -26.04 -13.08 -6.71
N LYS A 222 -26.91 -12.07 -6.70
CA LYS A 222 -26.70 -10.79 -6.02
C LYS A 222 -26.78 -10.97 -4.50
N LEU A 223 -25.68 -10.72 -3.81
CA LEU A 223 -25.57 -10.76 -2.35
C LEU A 223 -25.15 -9.40 -1.79
N GLU A 224 -25.63 -9.06 -0.60
CA GLU A 224 -25.10 -7.96 0.20
C GLU A 224 -23.61 -8.20 0.49
N ALA A 225 -22.79 -7.14 0.49
CA ALA A 225 -21.35 -7.24 0.74
C ALA A 225 -21.02 -8.00 2.04
N GLN A 226 -21.84 -7.88 3.09
CA GLN A 226 -21.66 -8.58 4.37
C GLN A 226 -21.74 -10.12 4.23
N LEU A 227 -22.48 -10.64 3.24
CA LEU A 227 -22.61 -12.07 2.96
C LEU A 227 -21.54 -12.60 2.00
N VAL A 228 -20.72 -11.71 1.43
CA VAL A 228 -19.66 -12.04 0.48
C VAL A 228 -18.36 -12.31 1.24
N ALA A 229 -17.57 -13.29 0.79
CA ALA A 229 -16.25 -13.55 1.38
C ALA A 229 -15.31 -12.34 1.23
N GLU A 230 -14.45 -12.12 2.24
CA GLU A 230 -13.66 -10.90 2.37
C GLU A 230 -12.74 -10.64 1.16
N GLY A 231 -12.12 -11.69 0.62
CA GLY A 231 -11.29 -11.58 -0.58
C GLY A 231 -12.07 -11.02 -1.79
N TYR A 232 -13.31 -11.49 -2.01
CA TYR A 232 -14.16 -10.97 -3.09
C TYR A 232 -14.58 -9.52 -2.82
N ARG A 233 -14.84 -9.11 -1.57
CA ARG A 233 -15.12 -7.71 -1.22
C ARG A 233 -13.94 -6.78 -1.52
N LYS A 234 -12.71 -7.24 -1.25
CA LYS A 234 -11.49 -6.49 -1.57
C LYS A 234 -11.36 -6.25 -3.07
N LEU A 235 -11.57 -7.28 -3.89
CA LEU A 235 -11.56 -7.17 -5.35
C LEU A 235 -12.73 -6.33 -5.89
N ALA A 236 -13.91 -6.46 -5.29
CA ALA A 236 -15.08 -5.67 -5.68
C ALA A 236 -14.86 -4.17 -5.44
N SER A 237 -14.16 -3.79 -4.36
CA SER A 237 -13.76 -2.40 -4.10
C SER A 237 -12.96 -1.82 -5.28
N LEU A 238 -11.97 -2.56 -5.78
CA LEU A 238 -11.13 -2.13 -6.90
C LEU A 238 -11.92 -1.97 -8.20
N VAL A 239 -12.77 -2.96 -8.51
CA VAL A 239 -13.66 -2.88 -9.68
C VAL A 239 -14.52 -1.62 -9.61
N TYR A 240 -15.13 -1.35 -8.45
CA TYR A 240 -15.97 -0.18 -8.27
C TYR A 240 -15.19 1.15 -8.32
N LEU A 241 -13.98 1.21 -7.76
CA LEU A 241 -13.13 2.40 -7.77
C LEU A 241 -12.66 2.79 -9.17
N ILE A 242 -12.43 1.81 -10.05
CA ILE A 242 -12.15 2.08 -11.47
C ILE A 242 -13.44 2.53 -12.16
N ARG A 243 -14.54 1.81 -11.92
CA ARG A 243 -15.85 2.09 -12.52
C ARG A 243 -16.38 3.48 -12.18
N ASN A 244 -16.10 4.00 -10.98
CA ASN A 244 -16.49 5.34 -10.54
C ASN A 244 -15.43 6.42 -10.82
N GLY A 245 -14.27 6.05 -11.37
CA GLY A 245 -13.20 6.97 -11.74
C GLY A 245 -12.40 7.54 -10.57
N SER A 246 -12.51 6.95 -9.38
CA SER A 246 -11.63 7.30 -8.24
C SER A 246 -10.22 6.77 -8.42
N LEU A 247 -10.09 5.61 -9.06
CA LEU A 247 -8.82 5.07 -9.54
C LEU A 247 -8.68 5.33 -11.04
N THR A 248 -7.69 6.13 -11.42
CA THR A 248 -7.45 6.53 -12.82
C THR A 248 -6.02 6.19 -13.25
N THR A 249 -5.72 6.27 -14.54
CA THR A 249 -4.36 6.09 -15.09
C THR A 249 -3.34 7.15 -14.64
N LYS A 250 -3.78 8.19 -13.93
CA LYS A 250 -2.92 9.23 -13.34
C LYS A 250 -2.77 9.07 -11.83
N SER A 251 -3.27 7.99 -11.25
CA SER A 251 -3.31 7.78 -9.80
C SER A 251 -2.09 7.04 -9.27
N VAL A 252 -1.73 7.30 -8.01
CA VAL A 252 -0.87 6.41 -7.22
C VAL A 252 -1.78 5.44 -6.47
N LEU A 253 -1.54 4.13 -6.60
CA LEU A 253 -2.21 3.11 -5.82
C LEU A 253 -1.27 2.59 -4.73
N LEU A 254 -1.67 2.71 -3.47
CA LEU A 254 -0.99 2.11 -2.34
C LEU A 254 -1.85 0.99 -1.79
N TRP A 255 -1.33 -0.24 -1.76
CA TRP A 255 -2.11 -1.41 -1.37
C TRP A 255 -1.36 -2.24 -0.34
N ASP A 256 -1.88 -2.24 0.89
CA ASP A 256 -1.36 -3.00 2.01
C ASP A 256 -2.02 -4.40 2.04
N GLU A 257 -1.21 -5.44 2.07
CA GLU A 257 -1.62 -6.86 2.07
C GLU A 257 -2.72 -7.20 1.03
N PRO A 258 -2.44 -7.01 -0.28
CA PRO A 258 -3.38 -7.38 -1.34
C PRO A 258 -3.82 -8.84 -1.27
N GLU A 259 -2.91 -9.73 -0.86
CA GLU A 259 -3.14 -11.16 -0.72
C GLU A 259 -4.03 -11.56 0.46
N ALA A 260 -4.20 -10.69 1.46
CA ALA A 260 -4.86 -11.10 2.70
C ALA A 260 -6.31 -11.49 2.40
N ASN A 261 -6.67 -12.71 2.83
CA ASN A 261 -7.96 -13.36 2.59
C ASN A 261 -8.31 -13.65 1.12
N LEU A 262 -7.32 -13.64 0.21
CA LEU A 262 -7.48 -14.11 -1.18
C LEU A 262 -7.21 -15.61 -1.30
N ASN A 263 -8.00 -16.27 -2.16
CA ASN A 263 -7.70 -17.62 -2.60
C ASN A 263 -6.43 -17.59 -3.50
N PRO A 264 -5.45 -18.49 -3.32
CA PRO A 264 -4.25 -18.56 -4.16
C PRO A 264 -4.53 -18.55 -5.67
N LYS A 265 -5.65 -19.14 -6.12
CA LYS A 265 -6.05 -19.16 -7.54
C LYS A 265 -6.35 -17.77 -8.11
N LEU A 266 -6.67 -16.80 -7.27
CA LEU A 266 -6.99 -15.42 -7.70
C LEU A 266 -5.74 -14.54 -7.79
N VAL A 267 -4.60 -14.96 -7.22
CA VAL A 267 -3.36 -14.18 -7.19
C VAL A 267 -2.91 -13.80 -8.60
N THR A 268 -2.90 -14.74 -9.54
CA THR A 268 -2.51 -14.50 -10.93
C THR A 268 -3.37 -13.42 -11.60
N ALA A 269 -4.70 -13.44 -11.38
CA ALA A 269 -5.60 -12.44 -11.94
C ALA A 269 -5.39 -11.05 -11.31
N VAL A 270 -5.07 -10.99 -10.02
CA VAL A 270 -4.72 -9.73 -9.33
C VAL A 270 -3.39 -9.18 -9.84
N VAL A 271 -2.38 -10.03 -10.03
CA VAL A 271 -1.09 -9.59 -10.58
C VAL A 271 -1.23 -9.11 -12.02
N GLU A 272 -2.01 -9.81 -12.85
CA GLU A 272 -2.33 -9.37 -14.22
C GLU A 272 -3.02 -8.00 -14.22
N PHE A 273 -3.99 -7.80 -13.35
CA PHE A 273 -4.66 -6.51 -13.13
C PHE A 273 -3.66 -5.40 -12.76
N LEU A 274 -2.76 -5.66 -11.80
CA LEU A 274 -1.75 -4.67 -11.37
C LEU A 274 -0.77 -4.31 -12.48
N VAL A 275 -0.35 -5.29 -13.28
CA VAL A 275 0.50 -5.06 -14.45
C VAL A 275 -0.23 -4.20 -15.49
N ASN A 276 -1.52 -4.47 -15.75
CA ASN A 276 -2.32 -3.66 -16.67
C ASN A 276 -2.42 -2.20 -16.19
N LEU A 277 -2.69 -1.98 -14.90
CA LEU A 277 -2.71 -0.64 -14.32
C LEU A 277 -1.35 0.06 -14.45
N ALA A 278 -0.25 -0.62 -14.12
CA ALA A 278 1.09 -0.06 -14.22
C ALA A 278 1.45 0.33 -15.66
N ASN A 279 1.14 -0.54 -16.62
CA ASN A 279 1.35 -0.26 -18.04
C ASN A 279 0.51 0.93 -18.54
N ALA A 280 -0.64 1.18 -17.91
CA ALA A 280 -1.49 2.33 -18.22
C ALA A 280 -1.03 3.64 -17.56
N GLY A 281 0.02 3.60 -16.72
CA GLY A 281 0.63 4.77 -16.09
C GLY A 281 0.31 4.95 -14.60
N VAL A 282 -0.38 4.00 -13.97
CA VAL A 282 -0.60 4.01 -12.52
C VAL A 282 0.70 3.62 -11.81
N GLN A 283 1.19 4.45 -10.89
CA GLN A 283 2.30 4.05 -10.03
C GLN A 283 1.76 3.28 -8.82
N ILE A 284 2.30 2.09 -8.55
CA ILE A 284 1.75 1.15 -7.57
C ILE A 284 2.77 0.87 -6.48
N PHE A 285 2.34 0.92 -5.22
CA PHE A 285 3.11 0.56 -4.04
C PHE A 285 2.39 -0.55 -3.29
N ILE A 286 3.07 -1.67 -3.11
CA ILE A 286 2.50 -2.86 -2.48
C ILE A 286 3.31 -3.18 -1.25
N ALA A 287 2.64 -3.42 -0.12
CA ALA A 287 3.25 -4.04 1.05
C ALA A 287 2.71 -5.47 1.18
N THR A 288 3.60 -6.45 1.18
CA THR A 288 3.22 -7.87 1.27
C THR A 288 4.22 -8.64 2.13
N HIS A 289 3.75 -9.70 2.76
CA HIS A 289 4.60 -10.69 3.43
C HIS A 289 4.43 -12.08 2.81
N ASN A 290 3.80 -12.17 1.63
CA ASN A 290 3.41 -13.41 1.00
C ASN A 290 4.33 -13.77 -0.17
N TYR A 291 4.93 -14.95 -0.08
CA TYR A 291 5.84 -15.45 -1.10
C TYR A 291 5.14 -15.66 -2.45
N LEU A 292 3.99 -16.33 -2.49
CA LEU A 292 3.27 -16.60 -3.74
C LEU A 292 2.93 -15.31 -4.50
N PHE A 293 2.43 -14.30 -3.79
CA PHE A 293 2.05 -13.02 -4.39
C PHE A 293 3.27 -12.26 -4.92
N SER A 294 4.32 -12.12 -4.12
CA SER A 294 5.55 -11.44 -4.53
C SER A 294 6.28 -12.20 -5.65
N HIS A 295 6.28 -13.53 -5.62
CA HIS A 295 6.89 -14.36 -6.64
C HIS A 295 6.14 -14.27 -7.97
N GLU A 296 4.81 -14.30 -7.97
CA GLU A 296 4.01 -14.11 -9.19
C GLU A 296 4.30 -12.76 -9.86
N ILE A 297 4.54 -11.69 -9.09
CA ILE A 297 5.01 -10.41 -9.64
C ILE A 297 6.44 -10.52 -10.19
N SER A 298 7.34 -11.21 -9.49
CA SER A 298 8.74 -11.40 -9.91
C SER A 298 8.84 -12.08 -11.26
N LEU A 299 8.01 -13.12 -11.50
CA LEU A 299 7.92 -13.80 -12.77
C LEU A 299 7.58 -12.84 -13.92
N ARG A 300 6.78 -11.79 -13.67
CA ARG A 300 6.46 -10.79 -14.71
C ARG A 300 7.69 -9.97 -15.11
N SER A 301 8.59 -9.69 -14.17
CA SER A 301 9.85 -8.99 -14.42
C SER A 301 10.88 -9.93 -15.09
N GLU A 302 11.10 -11.11 -14.51
CA GLU A 302 12.12 -12.09 -14.94
C GLU A 302 11.94 -12.57 -16.39
N TYR A 303 10.68 -12.77 -16.80
CA TYR A 303 10.35 -13.25 -18.15
C TYR A 303 9.95 -12.12 -19.11
N GLY A 304 10.19 -10.86 -18.74
CA GLY A 304 9.97 -9.70 -19.61
C GLY A 304 8.51 -9.41 -19.96
N LEU A 305 7.56 -9.90 -19.16
CA LEU A 305 6.13 -9.67 -19.34
C LEU A 305 5.70 -8.27 -18.87
N SER A 306 6.49 -7.64 -18.01
CA SER A 306 6.31 -6.27 -17.56
C SER A 306 7.68 -5.62 -17.33
N ARG A 307 7.72 -4.29 -17.43
CA ARG A 307 8.89 -3.46 -17.14
C ARG A 307 8.54 -2.52 -16.00
N ASN A 308 9.53 -1.93 -15.36
CA ASN A 308 9.35 -0.98 -14.25
C ASN A 308 8.71 -1.65 -13.01
N ILE A 309 9.27 -2.79 -12.62
CA ILE A 309 8.97 -3.45 -11.34
C ILE A 309 10.22 -3.37 -10.49
N LYS A 310 10.08 -2.94 -9.24
CA LYS A 310 11.16 -2.93 -8.26
C LYS A 310 10.71 -3.51 -6.93
N PHE A 311 11.54 -4.37 -6.37
CA PHE A 311 11.32 -4.99 -5.07
C PHE A 311 12.23 -4.34 -4.04
N PHE A 312 11.72 -4.27 -2.81
CA PHE A 312 12.42 -3.73 -1.65
C PHE A 312 12.30 -4.73 -0.51
N SER A 313 13.41 -5.32 -0.09
CA SER A 313 13.45 -6.16 1.11
C SER A 313 13.75 -5.33 2.33
N LEU A 314 12.85 -5.40 3.32
CA LEU A 314 12.95 -4.74 4.61
C LEU A 314 13.28 -5.80 5.66
N TYR A 315 14.51 -5.80 6.14
CA TYR A 315 15.04 -6.83 7.04
C TYR A 315 15.77 -6.22 8.24
N ARG A 316 16.00 -7.04 9.26
CA ARG A 316 16.80 -6.66 10.44
C ARG A 316 18.14 -7.37 10.36
N GLU A 317 19.22 -6.61 10.50
CA GLU A 317 20.57 -7.15 10.48
C GLU A 317 21.18 -7.09 11.89
N ALA A 318 21.79 -8.19 12.32
CA ALA A 318 22.44 -8.24 13.63
C ALA A 318 23.55 -7.18 13.73
N GLY A 319 23.52 -6.37 14.79
CA GLY A 319 24.51 -5.31 15.01
C GLY A 319 24.21 -3.97 14.35
N LYS A 320 23.20 -3.88 13.46
CA LYS A 320 22.72 -2.60 12.92
C LYS A 320 21.48 -2.11 13.66
N ASP A 321 21.40 -0.80 13.89
CA ASP A 321 20.18 -0.19 14.43
C ASP A 321 19.19 0.09 13.30
N GLY A 322 17.94 -0.31 13.51
CA GLY A 322 16.85 -0.06 12.56
C GLY A 322 16.74 -1.13 11.48
N VAL A 323 15.64 -1.06 10.74
CA VAL A 323 15.40 -1.89 9.55
C VAL A 323 16.31 -1.41 8.42
N GLN A 324 16.93 -2.37 7.74
CA GLN A 324 17.73 -2.15 6.54
C GLN A 324 16.85 -2.32 5.30
N VAL A 325 17.25 -1.67 4.20
CA VAL A 325 16.56 -1.75 2.91
C VAL A 325 17.54 -2.23 1.85
N GLU A 326 17.14 -3.26 1.12
CA GLU A 326 17.80 -3.74 -0.10
C GLU A 326 16.80 -3.68 -1.24
N SER A 327 17.23 -3.40 -2.47
CA SER A 327 16.34 -3.34 -3.62
C SER A 327 16.91 -4.02 -4.86
N GLY A 328 16.02 -4.53 -5.71
CA GLY A 328 16.36 -5.17 -6.97
C GLY A 328 15.13 -5.24 -7.89
N ASP A 329 15.34 -5.58 -9.16
CA ASP A 329 14.29 -5.66 -10.18
C ASP A 329 13.52 -7.00 -10.15
N THR A 330 14.05 -7.98 -9.40
CA THR A 330 13.48 -9.33 -9.22
C THR A 330 13.73 -9.80 -7.79
N LEU A 331 12.96 -10.79 -7.32
CA LEU A 331 13.19 -11.39 -6.00
C LEU A 331 14.55 -12.09 -5.90
N ALA A 332 15.04 -12.67 -6.99
CA ALA A 332 16.33 -13.36 -7.03
C ALA A 332 17.54 -12.43 -6.85
N GLN A 333 17.37 -11.12 -7.08
CA GLN A 333 18.42 -10.11 -6.86
C GLN A 333 18.51 -9.64 -5.40
N LEU A 334 17.57 -10.03 -4.54
CA LEU A 334 17.57 -9.65 -3.13
C LEU A 334 18.33 -10.69 -2.32
N ALA A 335 19.53 -10.34 -1.86
CA ALA A 335 20.37 -11.23 -1.05
C ALA A 335 19.76 -11.49 0.33
N ASN A 336 19.13 -10.48 0.94
CA ASN A 336 18.48 -10.60 2.24
C ASN A 336 16.97 -10.64 2.03
N ASN A 337 16.37 -11.83 2.01
CA ASN A 337 14.93 -11.99 1.78
C ASN A 337 14.34 -12.97 2.81
N PRO A 338 13.89 -12.48 3.97
CA PRO A 338 13.40 -13.35 5.05
C PRO A 338 12.16 -14.16 4.65
N ILE A 339 11.38 -13.68 3.68
CA ILE A 339 10.21 -14.42 3.19
C ILE A 339 10.65 -15.63 2.36
N LEU A 340 11.61 -15.44 1.46
CA LEU A 340 12.16 -16.53 0.65
C LEU A 340 12.86 -17.56 1.53
N GLU A 341 13.67 -17.11 2.49
CA GLU A 341 14.35 -17.98 3.47
C GLU A 341 13.35 -18.86 4.24
N ALA A 342 12.27 -18.26 4.75
CA ALA A 342 11.22 -19.00 5.46
C ALA A 342 10.51 -20.02 4.57
N TYR A 343 10.29 -19.70 3.29
CA TYR A 343 9.65 -20.61 2.34
C TYR A 343 10.57 -21.78 1.95
N VAL A 344 11.86 -21.51 1.70
CA VAL A 344 12.86 -22.56 1.43
C VAL A 344 12.94 -23.53 2.61
N ALA A 345 13.06 -23.00 3.84
CA ALA A 345 13.11 -23.82 5.05
C ALA A 345 11.82 -24.66 5.26
N HIS A 346 10.67 -24.17 4.79
CA HIS A 346 9.42 -24.94 4.82
C HIS A 346 9.47 -26.13 3.85
N ASN A 347 9.90 -25.92 2.60
CA ASN A 347 10.00 -26.97 1.59
C ASN A 347 11.06 -28.03 1.94
N GLU A 348 12.18 -27.60 2.52
CA GLU A 348 13.20 -28.52 3.04
C GLU A 348 12.62 -29.44 4.11
N ARG A 349 11.88 -28.88 5.07
CA ARG A 349 11.20 -29.66 6.12
C ARG A 349 10.15 -30.62 5.56
N GLU A 350 9.37 -30.20 4.56
CA GLU A 350 8.42 -31.10 3.89
C GLU A 350 9.15 -32.27 3.21
N THR A 351 10.24 -31.97 2.52
CA THR A 351 11.07 -32.97 1.83
C THR A 351 11.66 -33.98 2.83
N GLU A 352 12.21 -33.51 3.95
CA GLU A 352 12.72 -34.37 5.03
C GLU A 352 11.65 -35.29 5.59
N LEU A 353 10.44 -34.78 5.85
CA LEU A 353 9.32 -35.56 6.35
C LEU A 353 8.83 -36.59 5.31
N PHE A 354 8.80 -36.24 4.03
CA PHE A 354 8.43 -37.15 2.95
C PHE A 354 9.36 -38.37 2.90
N TYR A 355 10.67 -38.14 2.93
CA TYR A 355 11.65 -39.24 2.91
C TYR A 355 11.70 -40.04 4.21
N ALA A 356 11.41 -39.42 5.37
CA ALA A 356 11.36 -40.13 6.65
C ALA A 356 10.20 -41.14 6.75
N VAL A 357 9.14 -40.98 5.93
CA VAL A 357 7.92 -41.81 5.98
C VAL A 357 7.90 -42.89 4.89
N GLN A 358 8.79 -42.85 3.89
CA GLN A 358 8.91 -43.95 2.94
C GLN A 358 9.64 -45.13 3.61
N PRO A 359 8.98 -46.30 3.79
CA PRO A 359 9.70 -47.49 4.23
C PRO A 359 10.75 -47.83 3.18
N GLU A 360 11.94 -48.27 3.62
CA GLU A 360 12.94 -48.86 2.75
C GLU A 360 12.23 -49.88 1.85
N VAL A 361 12.10 -49.56 0.57
CA VAL A 361 11.75 -50.56 -0.43
C VAL A 361 12.98 -51.44 -0.51
N GLU A 362 13.00 -52.50 0.31
CA GLU A 362 13.95 -53.59 0.16
C GLU A 362 13.86 -54.05 -1.29
N VAL A 363 14.88 -53.70 -2.06
CA VAL A 363 15.08 -54.23 -3.40
C VAL A 363 15.58 -55.66 -3.19
N GLU A 364 14.67 -56.63 -3.30
CA GLU A 364 14.99 -58.08 -3.34
C GLU A 364 15.92 -58.43 -4.51
#